data_AF-A0A839Q6Z6-F1
#
_entry.id   AF-A0A839Q6Z6-F1
#
_cell.length_a   1.000
_cell.length_b   1.000
_cell.length_c   1.000
_cell.angle_alpha   90.00
_cell.angle_beta   90.00
_cell.angle_gamma   90.00
#
_symmetry.space_group_name_H-M   'P 1'
#
loop_
_entity.id
_entity.type
_entity.pdbx_description
1 polymer ?
#
loop_
_entity_poly.entity_id
_entity_poly.type
_entity_poly.pdbx_seq_one_letter_code
_entity_poly.pdbx_strand_id
1 'polypeptide(L)'
;MIPVEVAAAADRSLRSIGDAGAPTQRCHRRVIRNAVGAAVSSLLDGRLDSRVRPWHEEALRRRASRLKGVVSARVLSVDHEILVAELHPGGERLVFRGADDGWRLVRFADGGDCSVRPETTRRVSLRGSGPDAVLAALGLTRPHGVEMEVVATDLGQGQTETRCSYRWTEGGRTVLADEVTTEVFDGATPRSTQLRGLIVDGDRGVLLTGRDGSAVIVEG
;
A
#
# COMPACT_ATOMS: atom_id res chain seq x y z
N MET A 1 -6.08 21.82 -2.94
CA MET A 1 -5.04 21.35 -2.00
C MET A 1 -5.33 22.01 -0.66
N ILE A 2 -5.53 21.24 0.41
CA ILE A 2 -5.80 21.82 1.74
C ILE A 2 -4.50 22.42 2.33
N PRO A 3 -4.57 23.51 3.11
CA PRO A 3 -3.41 24.01 3.84
C PRO A 3 -2.90 22.97 4.84
N VAL A 4 -1.57 22.80 4.86
CA VAL A 4 -0.87 21.89 5.79
C VAL A 4 0.15 22.68 6.60
N GLU A 5 -0.07 22.75 7.91
CA GLU A 5 0.81 23.41 8.86
C GLU A 5 1.72 22.40 9.58
N VAL A 6 2.89 22.87 10.04
CA VAL A 6 3.80 22.07 10.86
C VAL A 6 3.80 22.65 12.26
N ALA A 7 3.44 21.85 13.26
CA ALA A 7 3.45 22.32 14.65
C ALA A 7 4.89 22.54 15.14
N ALA A 8 5.05 23.43 16.13
CA ALA A 8 6.35 23.74 16.73
C ALA A 8 7.06 22.50 17.32
N ALA A 9 6.30 21.49 17.78
CA ALA A 9 6.85 20.22 18.26
C ALA A 9 7.47 19.39 17.11
N ALA A 10 6.74 19.25 15.99
CA ALA A 10 7.26 18.61 14.78
C ALA A 10 8.49 19.37 14.23
N ASP A 11 8.46 20.70 14.23
CA ASP A 11 9.61 21.51 13.79
C ASP A 11 10.85 21.33 14.68
N ARG A 12 10.68 21.17 15.99
CA ARG A 12 11.80 20.81 16.89
C ARG A 12 12.36 19.43 16.55
N SER A 13 11.49 18.47 16.26
CA SER A 13 11.90 17.11 15.90
C SER A 13 12.69 17.09 14.59
N LEU A 14 12.23 17.82 13.57
CA LEU A 14 12.94 17.96 12.30
C LEU A 14 14.32 18.60 12.45
N ARG A 15 14.47 19.59 13.34
CA ARG A 15 15.78 20.16 13.66
C ARG A 15 16.70 19.14 14.30
N SER A 16 16.21 18.43 15.32
CA SER A 16 16.98 17.39 16.00
C SER A 16 17.45 16.29 15.04
N ILE A 17 16.62 15.91 14.06
CA ILE A 17 16.99 14.94 13.02
C ILE A 17 18.12 15.49 12.14
N GLY A 18 18.03 16.76 11.74
CA GLY A 18 19.09 17.41 10.95
C GLY A 18 20.39 17.63 11.72
N ASP A 19 20.30 17.88 13.03
CA ASP A 19 21.48 18.03 13.91
C ASP A 19 22.20 16.68 14.11
N ALA A 20 21.47 15.56 14.05
CA ALA A 20 22.03 14.21 14.18
C ALA A 20 22.70 13.68 12.91
N GLY A 21 22.55 14.36 11.77
CA GLY A 21 23.15 13.97 10.49
C GLY A 21 22.37 14.47 9.28
N ALA A 22 22.79 14.06 8.08
CA ALA A 22 22.11 14.43 6.86
C ALA A 22 20.67 13.88 6.88
N PRO A 23 19.63 14.73 6.91
CA PRO A 23 18.25 14.27 6.98
C PRO A 23 17.87 13.57 5.67
N THR A 24 17.21 12.42 5.77
CA THR A 24 16.60 11.74 4.62
C THR A 24 15.60 12.67 3.93
N GLN A 25 15.40 12.52 2.62
CA GLN A 25 14.54 13.43 1.86
C GLN A 25 13.12 13.55 2.44
N ARG A 26 12.59 12.45 2.99
CA ARG A 26 11.28 12.42 3.65
C ARG A 26 11.13 13.41 4.81
N CYS A 27 12.21 13.82 5.48
CA CYS A 27 12.18 14.78 6.58
C CYS A 27 12.12 16.24 6.09
N HIS A 28 12.21 16.51 4.79
CA HIS A 28 12.02 17.88 4.29
C HIS A 28 10.57 18.34 4.44
N ARG A 29 10.38 19.56 4.97
CA ARG A 29 9.04 20.16 5.19
C ARG A 29 8.15 20.12 3.95
N ARG A 30 8.72 20.34 2.76
CA ARG A 30 7.99 20.28 1.50
C ARG A 30 7.46 18.87 1.22
N VAL A 31 8.25 17.83 1.47
CA VAL A 31 7.86 16.44 1.26
C VAL A 31 6.75 16.05 2.23
N ILE A 32 6.89 16.42 3.52
CA ILE A 32 5.86 16.18 4.54
C ILE A 32 4.54 16.85 4.16
N ARG A 33 4.55 18.16 3.84
CA ARG A 33 3.33 18.89 3.47
C ARG A 33 2.65 18.29 2.25
N ASN A 34 3.44 17.92 1.23
CA ASN A 34 2.92 17.30 0.02
C ASN A 34 2.31 15.92 0.32
N ALA A 35 2.96 15.11 1.14
CA ALA A 35 2.46 13.78 1.48
C ALA A 35 1.14 13.86 2.27
N VAL A 36 1.06 14.72 3.29
CA VAL A 36 -0.16 14.93 4.06
C VAL A 36 -1.28 15.51 3.19
N GLY A 37 -0.97 16.55 2.40
CA GLY A 37 -1.94 17.18 1.51
C GLY A 37 -2.49 16.21 0.46
N ALA A 38 -1.62 15.41 -0.16
CA ALA A 38 -2.02 14.39 -1.13
C ALA A 38 -2.87 13.29 -0.47
N ALA A 39 -2.47 12.79 0.68
CA ALA A 39 -3.22 11.76 1.40
C ALA A 39 -4.62 12.25 1.80
N VAL A 40 -4.75 13.49 2.28
CA VAL A 40 -6.08 14.05 2.61
C VAL A 40 -6.93 14.23 1.36
N SER A 41 -6.36 14.74 0.26
CA SER A 41 -7.09 14.81 -1.02
C SER A 41 -7.56 13.42 -1.48
N SER A 42 -6.69 12.41 -1.46
CA SER A 42 -7.05 11.04 -1.81
C SER A 42 -8.14 10.44 -0.91
N LEU A 43 -8.13 10.72 0.39
CA LEU A 43 -9.17 10.29 1.32
C LEU A 43 -10.53 10.93 1.00
N LEU A 44 -10.54 12.25 0.72
CA LEU A 44 -11.76 12.99 0.41
C LEU A 44 -12.35 12.62 -0.96
N ASP A 45 -11.48 12.36 -1.94
CA ASP A 45 -11.89 11.98 -3.30
C ASP A 45 -12.27 10.48 -3.40
N GLY A 46 -12.11 9.71 -2.32
CA GLY A 46 -12.31 8.26 -2.31
C GLY A 46 -11.33 7.48 -3.19
N ARG A 47 -10.23 8.12 -3.59
CA ARG A 47 -9.19 7.60 -4.48
C ARG A 47 -7.88 7.46 -3.71
N LEU A 48 -7.85 6.48 -2.82
CA LEU A 48 -6.59 6.03 -2.22
C LEU A 48 -5.72 5.48 -3.36
N ASP A 49 -4.57 6.12 -3.55
CA ASP A 49 -3.64 5.78 -4.61
C ASP A 49 -2.88 4.47 -4.28
N SER A 50 -2.06 4.00 -5.21
CA SER A 50 -1.19 2.84 -5.04
C SER A 50 -0.14 3.00 -3.93
N ARG A 51 -0.08 4.16 -3.27
CA ARG A 51 0.86 4.40 -2.17
C ARG A 51 0.34 3.82 -0.88
N VAL A 52 -0.92 3.44 -0.74
CA VAL A 52 -1.45 2.75 0.44
C VAL A 52 -1.28 1.23 0.27
N ARG A 53 -0.95 0.53 1.35
CA ARG A 53 -0.89 -0.95 1.33
C ARG A 53 -2.31 -1.50 1.22
N PRO A 54 -2.56 -2.55 0.41
CA PRO A 54 -3.92 -3.04 0.18
C PRO A 54 -4.69 -3.44 1.44
N TRP A 55 -4.01 -3.96 2.48
CA TRP A 55 -4.65 -4.33 3.74
C TRP A 55 -5.09 -3.14 4.61
N HIS A 56 -4.62 -1.92 4.33
CA HIS A 56 -5.06 -0.71 5.02
C HIS A 56 -6.20 -0.01 4.28
N GLU A 57 -6.37 -0.30 2.99
CA GLU A 57 -7.18 0.49 2.08
C GLU A 57 -8.66 0.51 2.49
N GLU A 58 -9.23 -0.65 2.80
CA GLU A 58 -10.65 -0.74 3.17
C GLU A 58 -10.93 0.00 4.49
N ALA A 59 -10.06 -0.16 5.49
CA ALA A 59 -10.20 0.53 6.77
C ALA A 59 -10.12 2.05 6.59
N LEU A 60 -9.17 2.53 5.78
CA LEU A 60 -9.02 3.93 5.44
C LEU A 60 -10.25 4.47 4.70
N ARG A 61 -10.75 3.77 3.67
CA ARG A 61 -11.98 4.16 2.93
C ARG A 61 -13.19 4.23 3.85
N ARG A 62 -13.38 3.23 4.72
CA ARG A 62 -14.51 3.18 5.68
C ARG A 62 -14.48 4.33 6.68
N ARG A 63 -13.29 4.75 7.12
CA ARG A 63 -13.15 5.89 8.03
C ARG A 63 -13.26 7.22 7.29
N ALA A 64 -12.69 7.31 6.08
CA ALA A 64 -12.74 8.49 5.22
C ALA A 64 -14.17 8.89 4.86
N SER A 65 -15.06 7.93 4.61
CA SER A 65 -16.47 8.21 4.30
C SER A 65 -17.24 8.91 5.44
N ARG A 66 -16.68 8.93 6.65
CA ARG A 66 -17.24 9.62 7.82
C ARG A 66 -16.65 11.00 8.04
N LEU A 67 -15.58 11.35 7.32
CA LEU A 67 -14.98 12.68 7.39
C LEU A 67 -15.94 13.72 6.81
N LYS A 68 -16.10 14.84 7.52
CA LYS A 68 -16.93 15.96 7.08
C LYS A 68 -16.18 17.26 7.27
N GLY A 69 -16.17 18.10 6.23
CA GLY A 69 -15.70 19.49 6.31
C GLY A 69 -14.22 19.64 6.67
N VAL A 70 -13.34 18.75 6.20
CA VAL A 70 -11.89 18.89 6.42
C VAL A 70 -11.40 20.14 5.68
N VAL A 71 -10.89 21.12 6.43
CA VAL A 71 -10.44 22.41 5.88
C VAL A 71 -8.92 22.57 5.90
N SER A 72 -8.24 21.91 6.84
CA SER A 72 -6.79 21.99 6.98
C SER A 72 -6.24 20.75 7.69
N ALA A 73 -4.93 20.58 7.64
CA ALA A 73 -4.22 19.57 8.41
C ALA A 73 -3.02 20.17 9.14
N ARG A 74 -2.68 19.61 10.29
CA ARG A 74 -1.55 20.05 11.12
C ARG A 74 -0.67 18.86 11.46
N VAL A 75 0.60 18.91 11.07
CA VAL A 75 1.60 17.91 11.46
C VAL A 75 1.92 18.08 12.94
N LEU A 76 1.64 17.04 13.73
CA LEU A 76 1.83 17.03 15.18
C LEU A 76 3.21 16.52 15.57
N SER A 77 3.63 15.40 14.98
CA SER A 77 4.91 14.75 15.25
C SER A 77 5.49 14.14 13.98
N VAL A 78 6.82 14.06 13.95
CA VAL A 78 7.57 13.41 12.89
C VAL A 78 8.89 12.91 13.46
N ASP A 79 9.21 11.65 13.18
CA ASP A 79 10.53 11.06 13.41
C ASP A 79 11.06 10.43 12.11
N HIS A 80 12.03 9.51 12.20
CA HIS A 80 12.57 8.84 11.02
C HIS A 80 11.61 7.86 10.35
N GLU A 81 10.65 7.31 11.09
CA GLU A 81 9.80 6.18 10.69
C GLU A 81 8.32 6.52 10.70
N ILE A 82 7.88 7.47 11.52
CA ILE A 82 6.48 7.80 11.76
C ILE A 82 6.25 9.31 11.60
N LEU A 83 5.15 9.64 10.91
CA LEU A 83 4.63 10.99 10.77
C LEU A 83 3.16 10.98 11.20
N VAL A 84 2.76 11.96 12.02
CA VAL A 84 1.37 12.10 12.49
C VAL A 84 0.83 13.47 12.11
N ALA A 85 -0.33 13.50 11.48
CA ALA A 85 -1.04 14.72 11.14
C ALA A 85 -2.47 14.69 11.69
N GLU A 86 -2.96 15.82 12.17
CA GLU A 86 -4.34 16.00 12.65
C GLU A 86 -5.15 16.80 11.64
N LEU A 87 -6.40 16.38 11.39
CA LEU A 87 -7.33 17.01 10.47
C LEU A 87 -8.23 17.98 11.22
N HIS A 88 -8.40 19.19 10.71
CA HIS A 88 -9.31 20.17 11.29
C HIS A 88 -10.58 20.36 10.44
N PRO A 89 -11.74 20.63 11.08
CA PRO A 89 -11.93 20.83 12.52
C PRO A 89 -12.15 19.53 13.32
N GLY A 90 -12.23 18.37 12.68
CA GLY A 90 -12.67 17.11 13.31
C GLY A 90 -11.72 16.49 14.33
N GLY A 91 -10.43 16.85 14.35
CA GLY A 91 -9.43 16.29 15.26
C GLY A 91 -8.98 14.87 14.92
N GLU A 92 -9.45 14.31 13.80
CA GLU A 92 -9.05 12.98 13.33
C GLU A 92 -7.56 12.96 12.98
N ARG A 93 -6.84 11.92 13.41
CA ARG A 93 -5.39 11.83 13.23
C ARG A 93 -5.05 10.78 12.18
N LEU A 94 -4.15 11.14 11.27
CA LEU A 94 -3.56 10.28 10.26
C LEU A 94 -2.16 9.86 10.68
N VAL A 95 -1.87 8.57 10.56
CA VAL A 95 -0.56 7.98 10.82
C VAL A 95 0.07 7.56 9.50
N PHE A 96 1.31 7.97 9.31
CA PHE A 96 2.12 7.69 8.14
C PHE A 96 3.37 6.91 8.54
N ARG A 97 3.84 6.08 7.63
CA ARG A 97 5.11 5.35 7.71
C ARG A 97 6.11 5.93 6.71
N GLY A 98 7.36 6.04 7.11
CA GLY A 98 8.48 6.31 6.21
C GLY A 98 8.59 5.20 5.16
N ALA A 99 8.62 5.58 3.89
CA ALA A 99 8.79 4.65 2.78
C ALA A 99 9.73 5.29 1.75
N ASP A 100 10.96 4.78 1.67
CA ASP A 100 12.04 5.35 0.87
C ASP A 100 12.25 6.85 1.18
N ASP A 101 12.10 7.70 0.15
CA ASP A 101 12.21 9.16 0.23
C ASP A 101 10.89 9.86 0.57
N GLY A 102 9.82 9.11 0.86
CA GLY A 102 8.48 9.63 1.10
C GLY A 102 7.79 9.13 2.36
N TRP A 103 6.50 9.43 2.42
CA TRP A 103 5.59 9.01 3.48
C TRP A 103 4.40 8.29 2.87
N ARG A 104 4.07 7.13 3.43
CA ARG A 104 2.90 6.34 3.07
C ARG A 104 1.84 6.48 4.16
N LEU A 105 0.61 6.79 3.78
CA LEU A 105 -0.53 6.73 4.68
C LEU A 105 -0.79 5.27 5.10
N VAL A 106 -0.94 5.05 6.41
CA VAL A 106 -1.14 3.73 7.00
C VAL A 106 -2.56 3.64 7.55
N ARG A 107 -2.93 4.50 8.50
CA ARG A 107 -4.21 4.38 9.21
C ARG A 107 -4.66 5.71 9.81
N PHE A 108 -5.88 5.72 10.32
CA PHE A 108 -6.29 6.70 11.32
C PHE A 108 -5.78 6.26 12.69
N ALA A 109 -5.45 7.22 13.56
CA ALA A 109 -5.10 6.94 14.94
C ALA A 109 -6.36 6.73 15.77
N ASP A 110 -6.37 5.68 16.60
CA ASP A 110 -7.41 5.46 17.60
C ASP A 110 -6.94 6.09 18.92
N GLY A 111 -7.45 7.30 19.20
CA GLY A 111 -7.07 8.08 20.38
C GLY A 111 -5.60 8.52 20.33
N GLY A 112 -4.82 8.08 21.32
CA GLY A 112 -3.39 8.43 21.45
C GLY A 112 -2.43 7.48 20.71
N ASP A 113 -2.90 6.32 20.26
CA ASP A 113 -2.02 5.31 19.67
C ASP A 113 -1.63 5.66 18.24
N CYS A 114 -0.36 6.04 18.07
CA CYS A 114 0.27 6.34 16.79
C CYS A 114 1.30 5.27 16.36
N SER A 115 1.33 4.11 17.03
CA SER A 115 2.28 3.04 16.70
C SER A 115 1.98 2.40 15.34
N VAL A 116 3.03 1.96 14.65
CA VAL A 116 2.88 1.24 13.37
C VAL A 116 3.63 -0.08 13.47
N ARG A 117 2.95 -1.18 13.14
CA ARG A 117 3.59 -2.51 13.14
C ARG A 117 4.70 -2.57 12.10
N PRO A 118 5.91 -3.04 12.44
CA PRO A 118 7.00 -3.18 11.48
C PRO A 118 6.57 -3.91 10.20
N GLU A 119 7.01 -3.42 9.04
CA GLU A 119 6.93 -4.16 7.80
C GLU A 119 8.24 -4.92 7.60
N THR A 120 8.15 -6.17 7.17
CA THR A 120 9.31 -6.96 6.78
C THR A 120 9.26 -7.21 5.28
N THR A 121 10.43 -7.22 4.65
CA THR A 121 10.56 -7.50 3.22
C THR A 121 11.55 -8.65 3.02
N ARG A 122 11.17 -9.65 2.24
CA ARG A 122 12.07 -10.75 1.86
C ARG A 122 11.90 -11.13 0.40
N ARG A 123 12.99 -11.57 -0.21
CA ARG A 123 12.98 -12.10 -1.57
C ARG A 123 12.84 -13.62 -1.54
N VAL A 124 12.03 -14.16 -2.44
CA VAL A 124 11.81 -15.60 -2.60
C VAL A 124 11.94 -16.00 -4.06
N SER A 125 12.33 -17.24 -4.32
CA SER A 125 12.25 -17.83 -5.64
C SER A 125 10.84 -18.37 -5.86
N LEU A 126 10.27 -18.10 -7.03
CA LEU A 126 8.99 -18.69 -7.44
C LEU A 126 9.27 -20.03 -8.10
N ARG A 127 8.60 -21.07 -7.64
CA ARG A 127 8.66 -22.40 -8.23
C ARG A 127 7.34 -22.67 -8.95
N GLY A 128 7.41 -22.99 -10.24
CA GLY A 128 6.25 -23.18 -11.09
C GLY A 128 5.79 -21.91 -11.79
N SER A 129 4.54 -21.93 -12.28
CA SER A 129 3.89 -20.85 -13.02
C SER A 129 2.45 -20.67 -12.52
N GLY A 130 1.81 -19.55 -12.91
CA GLY A 130 0.42 -19.32 -12.56
C GLY A 130 0.18 -18.93 -11.10
N PRO A 131 -1.10 -18.71 -10.75
CA PRO A 131 -1.51 -18.40 -9.39
C PRO A 131 -1.09 -19.48 -8.36
N ASP A 132 -0.91 -20.74 -8.77
CA ASP A 132 -0.44 -21.81 -7.88
C ASP A 132 0.99 -21.58 -7.38
N ALA A 133 1.87 -20.98 -8.19
CA ALA A 133 3.21 -20.59 -7.75
C ALA A 133 3.18 -19.51 -6.66
N VAL A 134 2.18 -18.61 -6.71
CA VAL A 134 1.93 -17.61 -5.66
C VAL A 134 1.48 -18.30 -4.38
N LEU A 135 0.51 -19.23 -4.46
CA LEU A 135 0.04 -19.98 -3.29
C LEU A 135 1.17 -20.75 -2.63
N ALA A 136 1.99 -21.45 -3.42
CA ALA A 136 3.15 -22.18 -2.91
C ALA A 136 4.17 -21.25 -2.23
N ALA A 137 4.48 -20.10 -2.81
CA ALA A 137 5.39 -19.12 -2.23
C ALA A 137 4.87 -18.51 -0.92
N LEU A 138 3.55 -18.38 -0.78
CA LEU A 138 2.87 -17.91 0.43
C LEU A 138 2.60 -19.04 1.45
N GLY A 139 2.95 -20.30 1.14
CA GLY A 139 2.68 -21.44 2.00
C GLY A 139 1.18 -21.75 2.17
N LEU A 140 0.38 -21.45 1.15
CA LEU A 140 -1.06 -21.65 1.15
C LEU A 140 -1.47 -22.86 0.33
N THR A 141 -2.52 -23.52 0.78
CA THR A 141 -3.23 -24.54 0.00
C THR A 141 -4.56 -23.96 -0.45
N ARG A 142 -4.88 -24.10 -1.73
CA ARG A 142 -6.18 -23.68 -2.28
C ARG A 142 -7.29 -24.51 -1.63
N PRO A 143 -8.33 -23.89 -1.05
CA PRO A 143 -9.48 -24.63 -0.52
C PRO A 143 -10.21 -25.42 -1.60
N HIS A 144 -10.88 -26.50 -1.19
CA HIS A 144 -11.73 -27.27 -2.09
C HIS A 144 -12.91 -26.40 -2.55
N GLY A 145 -13.23 -26.44 -3.85
CA GLY A 145 -14.32 -25.65 -4.45
C GLY A 145 -13.95 -24.22 -4.87
N VAL A 146 -12.72 -23.75 -4.60
CA VAL A 146 -12.23 -22.49 -5.19
C VAL A 146 -11.76 -22.76 -6.62
N GLU A 147 -12.49 -22.24 -7.59
CA GLU A 147 -12.16 -22.34 -9.01
C GLU A 147 -11.25 -21.19 -9.46
N MET A 148 -10.50 -21.42 -10.54
CA MET A 148 -9.68 -20.39 -11.16
C MET A 148 -10.55 -19.52 -12.07
N GLU A 149 -10.54 -18.22 -11.82
CA GLU A 149 -11.12 -17.25 -12.75
C GLU A 149 -10.08 -16.91 -13.83
N VAL A 150 -10.50 -16.93 -15.10
CA VAL A 150 -9.66 -16.56 -16.23
C VAL A 150 -10.35 -15.47 -17.03
N VAL A 151 -9.69 -14.32 -17.17
CA VAL A 151 -10.18 -13.17 -17.93
C VAL A 151 -9.16 -12.81 -18.99
N ALA A 152 -9.57 -12.79 -20.26
CA ALA A 152 -8.75 -12.31 -21.37
C ALA A 152 -9.29 -10.97 -21.86
N THR A 153 -8.40 -10.00 -22.05
CA THR A 153 -8.73 -8.64 -22.49
C THR A 153 -7.83 -8.24 -23.65
N ASP A 154 -8.43 -7.83 -24.76
CA ASP A 154 -7.71 -7.20 -25.88
C ASP A 154 -7.31 -5.78 -25.48
N LEU A 155 -6.01 -5.49 -25.50
CA LEU A 155 -5.44 -4.18 -25.19
C LEU A 155 -5.24 -3.32 -26.46
N GLY A 156 -5.57 -3.86 -27.63
CA GLY A 156 -5.30 -3.26 -28.94
C GLY A 156 -3.89 -3.56 -29.44
N GLN A 157 -3.63 -3.22 -30.71
CA GLN A 157 -2.34 -3.48 -31.40
C GLN A 157 -1.91 -4.96 -31.38
N GLY A 158 -2.88 -5.88 -31.36
CA GLY A 158 -2.62 -7.33 -31.28
C GLY A 158 -2.15 -7.82 -29.91
N GLN A 159 -2.16 -6.96 -28.88
CA GLN A 159 -1.78 -7.31 -27.52
C GLN A 159 -2.98 -7.84 -26.73
N THR A 160 -2.81 -8.96 -26.04
CA THR A 160 -3.82 -9.52 -25.13
C THR A 160 -3.26 -9.64 -23.73
N GLU A 161 -4.00 -9.15 -22.74
CA GLU A 161 -3.78 -9.46 -21.33
C GLU A 161 -4.65 -10.66 -20.93
N THR A 162 -4.03 -11.71 -20.42
CA THR A 162 -4.72 -12.82 -19.77
C THR A 162 -4.45 -12.77 -18.28
N ARG A 163 -5.50 -12.74 -17.47
CA ARG A 163 -5.45 -12.79 -16.02
C ARG A 163 -6.04 -14.10 -15.51
N CYS A 164 -5.22 -14.88 -14.84
CA CYS A 164 -5.65 -16.08 -14.11
C CYS A 164 -5.67 -15.74 -12.62
N SER A 165 -6.72 -16.10 -11.87
CA SER A 165 -6.85 -15.69 -10.47
C SER A 165 -7.55 -16.71 -9.60
N TYR A 166 -7.06 -16.89 -8.38
CA TYR A 166 -7.81 -17.46 -7.27
C TYR A 166 -8.20 -16.37 -6.29
N ARG A 167 -9.45 -16.39 -5.82
CA ARG A 167 -9.93 -15.49 -4.77
C ARG A 167 -10.86 -16.22 -3.82
N TRP A 168 -10.65 -16.05 -2.52
CA TRP A 168 -11.58 -16.52 -1.51
C TRP A 168 -11.46 -15.72 -0.21
N THR A 169 -12.45 -15.90 0.66
CA THR A 169 -12.46 -15.36 2.02
C THR A 169 -12.68 -16.51 3.01
N GLU A 170 -11.87 -16.57 4.05
CA GLU A 170 -11.94 -17.61 5.09
C GLU A 170 -11.69 -16.96 6.46
N GLY A 171 -12.60 -17.11 7.41
CA GLY A 171 -12.41 -16.60 8.77
C GLY A 171 -12.18 -15.08 8.87
N GLY A 172 -12.67 -14.30 7.91
CA GLY A 172 -12.42 -12.84 7.83
C GLY A 172 -11.13 -12.46 7.09
N ARG A 173 -10.28 -13.43 6.76
CA ARG A 173 -9.10 -13.24 5.91
C ARG A 173 -9.49 -13.36 4.45
N THR A 174 -9.06 -12.40 3.63
CA THR A 174 -9.23 -12.45 2.17
C THR A 174 -7.91 -12.81 1.51
N VAL A 175 -7.95 -13.76 0.58
CA VAL A 175 -6.80 -14.20 -0.21
C VAL A 175 -7.06 -13.98 -1.69
N LEU A 176 -6.07 -13.43 -2.37
CA LEU A 176 -5.99 -13.29 -3.82
C LEU A 176 -4.63 -13.81 -4.27
N ALA A 177 -4.63 -14.64 -5.32
CA ALA A 177 -3.43 -15.01 -6.05
C ALA A 177 -3.71 -14.81 -7.54
N ASP A 178 -2.92 -13.98 -8.21
CA ASP A 178 -3.09 -13.65 -9.61
C ASP A 178 -1.81 -13.88 -10.43
N GLU A 179 -2.02 -14.27 -11.68
CA GLU A 179 -1.05 -14.19 -12.75
C GLU A 179 -1.62 -13.29 -13.84
N VAL A 180 -0.85 -12.29 -14.25
CA VAL A 180 -1.15 -11.44 -15.38
C VAL A 180 -0.09 -11.69 -16.44
N THR A 181 -0.52 -12.23 -17.58
CA THR A 181 0.31 -12.42 -18.76
C THR A 181 -0.11 -11.45 -19.84
N THR A 182 0.86 -10.71 -20.38
CA THR A 182 0.65 -9.86 -21.55
C THR A 182 1.45 -10.43 -22.71
N GLU A 183 0.79 -10.70 -23.82
CA GLU A 183 1.37 -11.34 -25.01
C GLU A 183 0.86 -10.68 -26.29
N VAL A 184 1.71 -10.68 -27.32
CA VAL A 184 1.34 -10.38 -28.71
C VAL A 184 1.47 -11.69 -29.47
N PHE A 185 0.39 -12.14 -30.10
CA PHE A 185 0.36 -13.43 -30.81
C PHE A 185 1.00 -13.34 -32.20
N ASP A 186 2.22 -12.82 -32.28
CA ASP A 186 3.01 -12.66 -33.51
C ASP A 186 4.18 -13.66 -33.60
N GLY A 187 4.42 -14.44 -32.54
CA GLY A 187 5.53 -15.41 -32.44
C GLY A 187 6.93 -14.80 -32.31
N ALA A 188 7.04 -13.47 -32.25
CA ALA A 188 8.30 -12.73 -32.19
C ALA A 188 8.44 -11.88 -30.92
N THR A 189 7.33 -11.35 -30.41
CA THR A 189 7.31 -10.49 -29.23
C THR A 189 7.35 -11.32 -27.95
N PRO A 190 8.33 -11.09 -27.05
CA PRO A 190 8.40 -11.81 -25.79
C PRO A 190 7.17 -11.53 -24.92
N ARG A 191 6.52 -12.60 -24.43
CA ARG A 191 5.47 -12.50 -23.42
C ARG A 191 6.04 -11.97 -22.10
N SER A 192 5.24 -11.21 -21.36
CA SER A 192 5.57 -10.80 -20.00
C SER A 192 4.60 -11.44 -19.02
N THR A 193 5.10 -11.89 -17.86
CA THR A 193 4.29 -12.52 -16.82
C THR A 193 4.59 -11.85 -15.49
N GLN A 194 3.53 -11.43 -14.81
CA GLN A 194 3.58 -10.87 -13.46
C GLN A 194 2.72 -11.74 -12.55
N LEU A 195 3.24 -12.00 -11.35
CA LEU A 195 2.55 -12.77 -10.33
C LEU A 195 2.31 -11.86 -9.14
N ARG A 196 1.11 -11.89 -8.56
CA ARG A 196 0.86 -11.17 -7.32
C ARG A 196 0.02 -12.02 -6.37
N GLY A 197 0.33 -11.84 -5.09
CA GLY A 197 -0.37 -12.47 -4.00
C GLY A 197 -0.77 -11.41 -3.00
N LEU A 198 -1.99 -11.49 -2.50
CA LEU A 198 -2.48 -10.61 -1.46
C LEU A 198 -3.22 -11.42 -0.41
N ILE A 199 -2.80 -11.24 0.83
CA ILE A 199 -3.53 -11.67 2.02
C ILE A 199 -3.91 -10.41 2.77
N VAL A 200 -5.18 -10.25 3.11
CA VAL A 200 -5.68 -9.22 4.02
C VAL A 200 -6.33 -9.91 5.20
N ASP A 201 -5.87 -9.60 6.40
CA ASP A 201 -6.38 -10.11 7.67
C ASP A 201 -6.53 -8.95 8.66
N GLY A 202 -7.69 -8.30 8.63
CA GLY A 202 -7.93 -7.08 9.41
C GLY A 202 -6.98 -5.94 9.05
N ASP A 203 -6.14 -5.52 10.01
CA ASP A 203 -5.11 -4.50 9.84
C ASP A 203 -3.75 -5.07 9.38
N ARG A 204 -3.68 -6.38 9.12
CA ARG A 204 -2.48 -7.09 8.68
C ARG A 204 -2.60 -7.53 7.24
N GLY A 205 -1.46 -7.74 6.60
CA GLY A 205 -1.44 -8.34 5.30
C GLY A 205 -0.10 -8.81 4.82
N VAL A 206 -0.17 -9.57 3.74
CA VAL A 206 1.00 -10.02 2.99
C VAL A 206 0.79 -9.65 1.54
N LEU A 207 1.77 -8.96 0.96
CA LEU A 207 1.80 -8.67 -0.47
C LEU A 207 3.00 -9.37 -1.09
N LEU A 208 2.73 -10.25 -2.04
CA LEU A 208 3.72 -10.82 -2.93
C LEU A 208 3.64 -10.10 -4.27
N THR A 209 4.78 -9.64 -4.77
CA THR A 209 4.93 -9.16 -6.15
C THR A 209 6.08 -9.91 -6.81
N GLY A 210 5.76 -10.60 -7.89
CA GLY A 210 6.62 -11.56 -8.57
C GLY A 210 6.75 -11.27 -10.06
N ARG A 211 7.96 -11.50 -10.56
CA ARG A 211 8.29 -11.42 -11.98
C ARG A 211 9.53 -12.28 -12.26
N ASP A 212 9.58 -12.90 -13.44
CA ASP A 212 10.77 -13.58 -13.96
C ASP A 212 11.37 -14.62 -12.97
N GLY A 213 10.51 -15.45 -12.36
CA GLY A 213 10.93 -16.54 -11.46
C GLY A 213 11.35 -16.11 -10.04
N SER A 214 11.22 -14.83 -9.69
CA SER A 214 11.46 -14.34 -8.32
C SER A 214 10.33 -13.44 -7.84
N ALA A 215 10.14 -13.36 -6.53
CA ALA A 215 9.20 -12.45 -5.92
C ALA A 215 9.77 -11.76 -4.69
N VAL A 216 9.16 -10.63 -4.37
CA VAL A 216 9.32 -9.94 -3.10
C VAL A 216 8.03 -10.15 -2.30
N ILE A 217 8.19 -10.59 -1.06
CA ILE A 217 7.10 -10.68 -0.08
C ILE A 217 7.29 -9.55 0.92
N VAL A 218 6.24 -8.77 1.13
CA VAL A 218 6.13 -7.77 2.18
C VAL A 218 5.05 -8.22 3.16
N GLU A 219 5.39 -8.27 4.45
CA GLU A 219 4.49 -8.66 5.54
C GLU A 219 4.36 -7.47 6.50
N GLY A 220 3.13 -7.12 6.92
CA GLY A 220 2.87 -5.99 7.82
C GLY A 220 1.55 -6.09 8.58
#